data_AF-F8PIN8-F1
#
_entry.id   AF-F8PIN8-F1
#
_cell.length_a   1.000
_cell.length_b   1.000
_cell.length_c   1.000
_cell.angle_alpha   90.00
_cell.angle_beta   90.00
_cell.angle_gamma   90.00
#
_symmetry.space_group_name_H-M   'P 1'
#
loop_
_entity.id
_entity.type
_entity.pdbx_description
1 polymer ?
#
loop_
_entity_poly.entity_id
_entity_poly.type
_entity_poly.pdbx_seq_one_letter_code
_entity_poly.pdbx_strand_id
1 'polypeptide(L)'
;MAFRLPTHLESFIPPPSQQVPQSRPWRGTFVLSGAHFSNSSPSEELCITAAETDGDNRMDLWPSHLYVHLMHDAIALKDVQAWVKHRAPPLCTFMPDRLSDANGNAINQANFRQLSRLLYEKQMVAIAPWRVPERLPGAGIIIYPTQTSSGMLVGAIFLTAGFPDFVAAALQPPTGSSRLLYGATGSPESSLSSSSRHPQYQSYPAHYAQPHTTPSPSSGNEGTSAYNSVHGSGQGQR
;
A
#
# COMPACT_ATOMS: atom_id res chain seq x y z
N MET A 1 -14.68 8.51 -53.75
CA MET A 1 -15.01 9.39 -52.59
C MET A 1 -13.76 9.49 -51.73
N ALA A 2 -13.14 10.67 -51.65
CA ALA A 2 -11.87 10.86 -50.93
C ALA A 2 -12.15 11.43 -49.53
N PHE A 3 -11.78 10.68 -48.49
CA PHE A 3 -11.83 11.13 -47.10
C PHE A 3 -10.59 11.98 -46.81
N ARG A 4 -10.76 13.27 -46.51
CA ARG A 4 -9.69 14.13 -45.98
C ARG A 4 -9.82 14.17 -44.45
N LEU A 5 -8.81 13.61 -43.77
CA LEU A 5 -8.69 13.68 -42.31
C LEU A 5 -8.38 15.14 -41.89
N PRO A 6 -9.11 15.73 -40.92
CA PRO A 6 -8.83 17.07 -40.41
C PRO A 6 -7.46 17.12 -39.70
N THR A 7 -6.50 17.84 -40.27
CA THR A 7 -5.12 17.99 -39.77
C THR A 7 -4.95 19.06 -38.67
N HIS A 8 -6.02 19.41 -37.93
CA HIS A 8 -6.00 20.52 -36.96
C HIS A 8 -5.77 20.10 -35.50
N LEU A 9 -5.33 18.86 -35.22
CA LEU A 9 -5.11 18.38 -33.84
C LEU A 9 -3.70 18.67 -33.26
N GLU A 10 -2.79 19.31 -34.02
CA GLU A 10 -1.42 19.56 -33.54
C GLU A 10 -1.30 20.74 -32.56
N SER A 11 -2.38 21.49 -32.30
CA SER A 11 -2.34 22.75 -31.52
C SER A 11 -2.68 22.60 -30.03
N PHE A 12 -2.76 21.38 -29.48
CA PHE A 12 -3.10 21.18 -28.06
C PHE A 12 -1.88 21.06 -27.13
N ILE A 13 -0.66 21.17 -27.65
CA ILE A 13 0.52 21.28 -26.80
C ILE A 13 0.68 22.77 -26.46
N PRO A 14 0.42 23.20 -25.22
CA PRO A 14 0.63 24.58 -24.84
C PRO A 14 2.10 24.94 -25.10
N PRO A 15 2.38 26.14 -25.63
CA PRO A 15 3.74 26.58 -25.92
C PRO A 15 4.60 26.45 -24.64
N PRO A 16 5.91 26.16 -24.75
CA PRO A 16 6.77 25.91 -23.60
C PRO A 16 6.72 26.99 -22.51
N SER A 17 6.44 28.24 -22.88
CA SER A 17 6.24 29.36 -21.94
C SER A 17 4.97 29.28 -21.08
N GLN A 18 3.99 28.48 -21.49
CA GLN A 18 2.74 28.20 -20.78
C GLN A 18 2.74 26.83 -20.08
N GLN A 19 3.83 26.07 -20.19
CA GLN A 19 3.98 24.84 -19.44
C GLN A 19 4.23 25.19 -17.97
N VAL A 20 3.19 25.12 -17.15
CA VAL A 20 3.31 25.22 -15.70
C VAL A 20 4.23 24.07 -15.25
N PRO A 21 5.27 24.33 -14.44
CA PRO A 21 6.10 23.28 -13.88
C PRO A 21 5.19 22.26 -13.18
N GLN A 22 5.07 21.05 -13.74
CA GLN A 22 4.31 20.00 -13.09
C GLN A 22 5.01 19.71 -11.76
N SER A 23 4.26 19.82 -10.66
CA SER A 23 4.77 19.45 -9.34
C SER A 23 5.28 18.01 -9.43
N ARG A 24 6.54 17.81 -9.03
CA ARG A 24 7.13 16.47 -9.05
C ARG A 24 6.29 15.60 -8.11
N PRO A 25 5.74 14.46 -8.57
CA PRO A 25 4.93 13.63 -7.71
C PRO A 25 5.80 13.10 -6.56
N TRP A 26 5.23 13.02 -5.37
CA TRP A 26 5.93 12.51 -4.21
C TRP A 26 6.26 11.03 -4.41
N ARG A 27 7.45 10.61 -3.97
CA ARG A 27 7.91 9.23 -4.03
C ARG A 27 8.36 8.78 -2.66
N GLY A 28 8.02 7.56 -2.30
CA GLY A 28 8.46 6.95 -1.05
C GLY A 28 8.07 5.49 -0.96
N THR A 29 8.06 4.98 0.26
CA THR A 29 7.91 3.55 0.53
C THR A 29 6.82 3.30 1.55
N PHE A 30 5.88 2.40 1.26
CA PHE A 30 5.03 1.80 2.27
C PHE A 30 5.80 0.69 2.97
N VAL A 31 5.92 0.80 4.30
CA VAL A 31 6.48 -0.24 5.16
C VAL A 31 5.31 -0.93 5.87
N LEU A 32 4.94 -2.11 5.39
CA LEU A 32 3.74 -2.82 5.84
C LEU A 32 4.08 -3.67 7.07
N SER A 33 3.41 -3.41 8.18
CA SER A 33 3.56 -4.19 9.41
C SER A 33 2.45 -5.23 9.52
N GLY A 34 2.79 -6.51 9.70
CA GLY A 34 1.82 -7.59 9.99
C GLY A 34 1.01 -8.11 8.80
N ALA A 35 1.24 -7.59 7.59
CA ALA A 35 0.64 -8.10 6.37
C ALA A 35 1.58 -9.13 5.74
N HIS A 36 1.38 -10.41 6.06
CA HIS A 36 2.16 -11.48 5.43
C HIS A 36 1.64 -11.73 4.02
N PHE A 37 2.07 -10.95 3.03
CA PHE A 37 1.79 -11.25 1.61
C PHE A 37 2.68 -12.39 1.08
N SER A 38 3.84 -12.58 1.70
CA SER A 38 4.77 -13.67 1.43
C SER A 38 5.27 -14.32 2.73
N ASN A 39 5.49 -15.63 2.71
CA ASN A 39 5.95 -16.41 3.87
C ASN A 39 7.41 -16.11 4.29
N SER A 40 8.11 -15.20 3.62
CA SER A 40 9.58 -15.14 3.66
C SER A 40 10.18 -13.87 4.27
N SER A 41 9.40 -12.84 4.60
CA SER A 41 9.96 -11.63 5.20
C SER A 41 9.04 -11.01 6.28
N PRO A 42 9.62 -10.53 7.39
CA PRO A 42 8.85 -9.95 8.51
C PRO A 42 8.33 -8.53 8.25
N SER A 43 8.84 -7.84 7.22
CA SER A 43 8.43 -6.49 6.83
C SER A 43 8.54 -6.37 5.33
N GLU A 44 7.45 -5.98 4.68
CA GLU A 44 7.40 -5.81 3.23
C GLU A 44 7.41 -4.32 2.88
N GLU A 45 8.25 -3.97 1.92
CA GLU A 45 8.43 -2.62 1.43
C GLU A 45 7.84 -2.49 0.02
N LEU A 46 6.98 -1.49 -0.20
CA LEU A 46 6.44 -1.16 -1.52
C LEU A 46 6.86 0.24 -1.93
N CYS A 47 7.57 0.35 -3.05
CA CYS A 47 7.93 1.63 -3.63
C CYS A 47 6.71 2.23 -4.34
N ILE A 48 6.34 3.44 -3.96
CA ILE A 48 5.11 4.08 -4.41
C ILE A 48 5.34 5.52 -4.85
N THR A 49 4.46 5.98 -5.71
CA THR A 49 4.33 7.39 -6.11
C THR A 49 2.96 7.89 -5.68
N ALA A 50 2.90 9.10 -5.13
CA ALA A 50 1.66 9.80 -4.84
C ALA A 50 1.47 10.97 -5.82
N ALA A 51 0.28 11.02 -6.41
CA ALA A 51 -0.17 12.14 -7.22
C ALA A 51 -1.19 12.96 -6.43
N GLU A 52 -1.05 14.29 -6.51
CA GLU A 52 -2.02 15.22 -5.97
C GLU A 52 -3.31 15.14 -6.78
N THR A 53 -4.43 14.98 -6.08
CA THR A 53 -5.75 14.94 -6.73
C THR A 53 -6.63 16.12 -6.35
N ASP A 54 -6.61 16.53 -5.08
CA ASP A 54 -7.46 17.61 -4.59
C ASP A 54 -6.92 18.19 -3.27
N GLY A 55 -6.97 19.51 -3.13
CA GLY A 55 -6.55 20.25 -1.93
C GLY A 55 -5.04 20.45 -1.76
N ASP A 56 -4.66 21.27 -0.76
CA ASP A 56 -3.26 21.51 -0.39
C ASP A 56 -2.70 20.31 0.39
N ASN A 57 -1.94 19.46 -0.32
CA ASN A 57 -1.41 18.22 0.22
C ASN A 57 -0.03 18.37 0.90
N ARG A 58 0.64 19.53 0.75
CA ARG A 58 1.99 19.83 1.27
C ARG A 58 2.92 18.61 1.24
N MET A 59 3.05 18.01 0.07
CA MET A 59 3.78 16.75 -0.14
C MET A 59 5.28 16.85 0.23
N ASP A 60 5.81 18.07 0.31
CA ASP A 60 7.16 18.37 0.81
C ASP A 60 7.35 17.99 2.30
N LEU A 61 6.27 17.88 3.07
CA LEU A 61 6.30 17.52 4.47
C LEU A 61 6.17 16.01 4.73
N TRP A 62 5.89 15.21 3.70
CA TRP A 62 5.65 13.78 3.86
C TRP A 62 6.97 13.04 4.09
N PRO A 63 7.03 12.09 5.04
CA PRO A 63 8.22 11.28 5.26
C PRO A 63 8.41 10.33 4.08
N SER A 64 9.65 10.04 3.71
CA SER A 64 9.96 9.10 2.64
C SER A 64 9.48 7.67 2.92
N HIS A 65 9.34 7.29 4.20
CA HIS A 65 8.83 6.00 4.62
C HIS A 65 7.53 6.18 5.41
N LEU A 66 6.46 5.56 4.92
CA LEU A 66 5.16 5.53 5.56
C LEU A 66 4.96 4.15 6.19
N TYR A 67 4.91 4.10 7.51
CA TYR A 67 4.62 2.87 8.25
C TYR A 67 3.12 2.61 8.21
N VAL A 68 2.72 1.63 7.40
CA VAL A 68 1.32 1.35 7.11
C VAL A 68 0.81 0.26 8.04
N HIS A 69 -0.22 0.59 8.80
CA HIS A 69 -0.95 -0.30 9.70
C HIS A 69 -2.27 -0.71 9.08
N LEU A 70 -2.45 -2.00 8.86
CA LEU A 70 -3.71 -2.56 8.38
C LEU A 70 -4.72 -2.66 9.53
N MET A 71 -5.89 -2.05 9.40
CA MET A 71 -6.93 -2.06 10.44
C MET A 71 -7.89 -3.22 10.20
N HIS A 72 -7.69 -4.32 10.92
CA HIS A 72 -8.59 -5.47 10.89
C HIS A 72 -9.79 -5.23 11.81
N ASP A 73 -11.01 -5.42 11.28
CA ASP A 73 -12.30 -5.43 12.01
C ASP A 73 -12.67 -4.19 12.84
N ALA A 74 -11.79 -3.20 12.97
CA ALA A 74 -12.01 -2.01 13.78
C ALA A 74 -12.70 -0.87 13.01
N ILE A 75 -12.48 -0.77 11.71
CA ILE A 75 -12.93 0.36 10.89
C ILE A 75 -13.46 -0.15 9.55
N ALA A 76 -14.76 0.07 9.30
CA ALA A 76 -15.36 -0.29 8.02
C ALA A 76 -14.98 0.71 6.93
N LEU A 77 -14.57 0.20 5.77
CA LEU A 77 -14.27 0.99 4.57
C LEU A 77 -15.40 1.98 4.21
N LYS A 78 -16.66 1.53 4.34
CA LYS A 78 -17.85 2.34 4.05
C LYS A 78 -17.92 3.59 4.92
N ASP A 79 -17.58 3.48 6.20
CA ASP A 79 -17.66 4.59 7.15
C ASP A 79 -16.58 5.63 6.85
N VAL A 80 -15.38 5.18 6.50
CA VAL A 80 -14.31 6.07 6.02
C VAL A 80 -14.73 6.79 4.75
N GLN A 81 -15.28 6.08 3.76
CA GLN A 81 -15.74 6.71 2.52
C GLN A 81 -16.87 7.72 2.76
N ALA A 82 -17.82 7.41 3.64
CA ALA A 82 -18.88 8.33 4.02
C ALA A 82 -18.32 9.57 4.75
N TRP A 83 -17.37 9.38 5.65
CA TRP A 83 -16.69 10.45 6.36
C TRP A 83 -15.89 11.36 5.43
N VAL A 84 -15.10 10.78 4.51
CA VAL A 84 -14.32 11.53 3.50
C VAL A 84 -15.25 12.34 2.61
N LYS A 85 -16.37 11.76 2.15
CA LYS A 85 -17.37 12.47 1.35
C LYS A 85 -17.98 13.66 2.09
N HIS A 86 -18.20 13.54 3.40
CA HIS A 86 -18.81 14.59 4.21
C HIS A 86 -17.83 15.72 4.58
N ARG A 87 -16.57 15.38 4.86
CA ARG A 87 -15.55 16.34 5.33
C ARG A 87 -14.66 16.90 4.23
N ALA A 88 -14.58 16.23 3.09
CA ALA A 88 -13.71 16.58 1.96
C ALA A 88 -12.27 16.93 2.40
N PRO A 89 -11.57 16.03 3.11
CA PRO A 89 -10.15 16.24 3.40
C PRO A 89 -9.34 16.29 2.10
N PRO A 90 -8.13 16.87 2.11
CA PRO A 90 -7.22 16.77 0.97
C PRO A 90 -6.96 15.31 0.61
N LEU A 91 -6.95 15.02 -0.70
CA LEU A 91 -6.84 13.67 -1.23
C LEU A 91 -5.61 13.53 -2.12
N CYS A 92 -5.01 12.35 -2.06
CA CYS A 92 -4.00 11.90 -3.02
C CYS A 92 -4.35 10.52 -3.59
N THR A 93 -3.73 10.20 -4.72
CA THR A 93 -3.76 8.85 -5.29
C THR A 93 -2.36 8.24 -5.24
N PHE A 94 -2.27 7.02 -4.70
CA PHE A 94 -1.06 6.23 -4.70
C PHE A 94 -1.07 5.22 -5.84
N MET A 95 0.11 5.04 -6.44
CA MET A 95 0.39 4.09 -7.50
C MET A 95 1.74 3.40 -7.23
N PRO A 96 1.98 2.19 -7.75
CA PRO A 96 3.31 1.58 -7.67
C PRO A 96 4.34 2.44 -8.44
N ASP A 97 5.48 2.73 -7.82
CA ASP A 97 6.58 3.44 -8.51
C ASP A 97 7.18 2.55 -9.60
N ARG A 98 7.68 3.20 -10.66
CA ARG A 98 8.38 2.55 -11.76
C ARG A 98 9.86 2.43 -11.40
N LEU A 99 10.25 1.23 -10.98
CA LEU A 99 11.65 0.91 -10.68
C LEU A 99 12.45 0.71 -11.97
N SER A 100 13.75 1.01 -11.92
CA SER A 100 14.65 0.83 -13.07
C SER A 100 14.85 -0.65 -13.43
N ASP A 101 14.85 -1.52 -12.43
CA ASP A 101 14.89 -2.97 -12.63
C ASP A 101 13.51 -3.50 -13.04
N ALA A 102 13.44 -4.20 -14.17
CA ALA A 102 12.20 -4.73 -14.71
C ALA A 102 11.59 -5.80 -13.78
N ASN A 103 12.43 -6.65 -13.17
CA ASN A 103 11.95 -7.70 -12.27
C ASN A 103 11.41 -7.09 -10.95
N GLY A 104 12.18 -6.21 -10.32
CA GLY A 104 11.74 -5.46 -9.15
C GLY A 104 10.46 -4.66 -9.40
N ASN A 105 10.33 -4.03 -10.57
CA ASN A 105 9.11 -3.32 -10.96
C ASN A 105 7.90 -4.26 -11.08
N ALA A 106 8.06 -5.46 -11.64
CA ALA A 106 6.98 -6.44 -11.74
C ALA A 106 6.53 -6.93 -10.34
N ILE A 107 7.49 -7.21 -9.45
CA ILE A 107 7.21 -7.61 -8.06
C ILE A 107 6.50 -6.49 -7.31
N ASN A 108 7.01 -5.26 -7.39
CA ASN A 108 6.41 -4.09 -6.73
C ASN A 108 4.96 -3.85 -7.19
N GLN A 109 4.70 -3.96 -8.50
CA GLN A 109 3.34 -3.84 -9.04
C GLN A 109 2.43 -4.98 -8.58
N ALA A 110 2.92 -6.22 -8.55
CA ALA A 110 2.14 -7.36 -8.10
C ALA A 110 1.75 -7.21 -6.62
N ASN A 111 2.71 -6.86 -5.76
CA ASN A 111 2.48 -6.71 -4.33
C ASN A 111 1.57 -5.50 -4.02
N PHE A 112 1.73 -4.38 -4.74
CA PHE A 112 0.81 -3.25 -4.64
C PHE A 112 -0.63 -3.63 -4.99
N ARG A 113 -0.83 -4.38 -6.09
CA ARG A 113 -2.16 -4.88 -6.47
C ARG A 113 -2.72 -5.85 -5.43
N GLN A 114 -1.87 -6.69 -4.84
CA GLN A 114 -2.27 -7.61 -3.77
C GLN A 114 -2.71 -6.85 -2.52
N LEU A 115 -1.99 -5.80 -2.11
CA LEU A 115 -2.41 -4.90 -1.03
C LEU A 115 -3.76 -4.25 -1.34
N SER A 116 -3.93 -3.66 -2.52
CA SER A 116 -5.19 -3.02 -2.91
C SER A 116 -6.36 -4.01 -2.91
N ARG A 117 -6.14 -5.21 -3.41
CA ARG A 117 -7.13 -6.28 -3.43
C ARG A 117 -7.48 -6.73 -2.01
N LEU A 118 -6.48 -6.92 -1.14
CA LEU A 118 -6.68 -7.28 0.26
C LEU A 118 -7.57 -6.25 0.98
N LEU A 119 -7.24 -4.96 0.83
CA LEU A 119 -8.04 -3.90 1.45
C LEU A 119 -9.49 -3.92 0.97
N TYR A 120 -9.69 -4.15 -0.33
CA TYR A 120 -11.01 -4.16 -0.94
C TYR A 120 -11.83 -5.39 -0.53
N GLU A 121 -11.27 -6.59 -0.65
CA GLU A 121 -11.95 -7.84 -0.33
C GLU A 121 -12.32 -7.93 1.15
N LYS A 122 -11.46 -7.42 2.04
CA LYS A 122 -11.70 -7.41 3.48
C LYS A 122 -12.47 -6.17 3.96
N GLN A 123 -12.89 -5.29 3.06
CA GLN A 123 -13.60 -4.03 3.37
C GLN A 123 -12.89 -3.22 4.47
N MET A 124 -11.56 -3.21 4.42
CA MET A 124 -10.70 -2.64 5.44
C MET A 124 -9.95 -1.41 4.93
N VAL A 125 -9.35 -0.68 5.86
CA VAL A 125 -8.52 0.49 5.58
C VAL A 125 -7.14 0.31 6.20
N ALA A 126 -6.18 1.07 5.69
CA ALA A 126 -4.85 1.15 6.27
C ALA A 126 -4.57 2.58 6.75
N ILE A 127 -3.71 2.72 7.75
CA ILE A 127 -3.37 4.01 8.34
C ILE A 127 -1.86 4.17 8.36
N ALA A 128 -1.37 5.32 7.93
CA ALA A 128 0.02 5.71 8.01
C ALA A 128 0.15 6.99 8.86
N PRO A 129 0.31 6.88 10.19
CA PRO A 129 0.55 8.04 11.05
C PRO A 129 1.95 8.60 10.80
N TRP A 130 2.10 9.93 10.83
CA TRP A 130 3.43 10.54 10.85
C TRP A 130 4.05 10.36 12.23
N ARG A 131 5.08 9.51 12.29
CA ARG A 131 5.81 9.20 13.54
C ARG A 131 6.87 10.25 13.90
N VAL A 132 6.73 11.48 13.42
CA VAL A 132 7.69 12.56 13.68
C VAL A 132 7.10 13.49 14.75
N PRO A 133 7.52 13.37 16.02
CA PRO A 133 6.89 14.10 17.13
C PRO A 133 7.05 15.62 17.03
N GLU A 134 8.05 16.11 16.28
CA GLU A 134 8.42 17.53 16.31
C GLU A 134 7.72 18.39 15.24
N ARG A 135 7.25 17.81 14.13
CA ARG A 135 6.77 18.63 13.00
C ARG A 135 5.26 18.72 12.87
N LEU A 136 4.54 17.61 13.00
CA LEU A 136 3.09 17.55 12.78
C LEU A 136 2.45 16.50 13.70
N PRO A 137 2.09 16.83 14.95
CA PRO A 137 1.49 15.87 15.87
C PRO A 137 0.08 15.47 15.42
N GLY A 138 -0.22 14.16 15.49
CA GLY A 138 -1.53 13.59 15.14
C GLY A 138 -1.81 13.47 13.64
N ALA A 139 -0.85 13.89 12.83
CA ALA A 139 -1.02 14.04 11.42
C ALA A 139 -0.67 12.71 10.71
N GLY A 140 -1.27 12.45 9.55
CA GLY A 140 -1.02 11.22 8.80
C GLY A 140 -1.96 11.01 7.62
N ILE A 141 -2.06 9.76 7.15
CA ILE A 141 -2.84 9.40 5.97
C ILE A 141 -3.70 8.17 6.26
N ILE A 142 -4.98 8.23 5.92
CA ILE A 142 -5.85 7.04 5.82
C ILE A 142 -5.82 6.56 4.37
N ILE A 143 -5.44 5.31 4.15
CA ILE A 143 -5.27 4.68 2.85
C ILE A 143 -6.41 3.68 2.64
N TYR A 144 -7.11 3.78 1.51
CA TYR A 144 -8.21 2.88 1.18
C TYR A 144 -8.28 2.58 -0.31
N PRO A 145 -8.84 1.43 -0.71
CA PRO A 145 -8.86 1.00 -2.10
C PRO A 145 -9.88 1.78 -2.91
N THR A 146 -9.59 1.98 -4.20
CA THR A 146 -10.60 2.44 -5.16
C THR A 146 -11.49 1.28 -5.58
N GLN A 147 -12.77 1.53 -5.87
CA GLN A 147 -13.67 0.51 -6.40
C GLN A 147 -13.40 0.19 -7.88
N THR A 148 -12.71 1.08 -8.57
CA THR A 148 -12.53 1.04 -10.04
C THR A 148 -11.21 0.43 -10.46
N SER A 149 -10.20 0.38 -9.59
CA SER A 149 -8.86 -0.08 -9.94
C SER A 149 -8.14 -0.73 -8.76
N SER A 150 -7.57 -1.91 -9.00
CA SER A 150 -6.61 -2.54 -8.07
C SER A 150 -5.19 -1.99 -8.22
N GLY A 151 -4.94 -1.14 -9.21
CA GLY A 151 -3.67 -0.46 -9.44
C GLY A 151 -3.56 0.90 -8.76
N MET A 152 -4.57 1.30 -7.98
CA MET A 152 -4.65 2.61 -7.33
C MET A 152 -5.23 2.51 -5.93
N LEU A 153 -4.64 3.26 -5.01
CA LEU A 153 -5.16 3.49 -3.66
C LEU A 153 -5.41 4.99 -3.47
N VAL A 154 -6.41 5.33 -2.65
CA VAL A 154 -6.68 6.72 -2.26
C VAL A 154 -6.12 6.96 -0.86
N GLY A 155 -5.49 8.11 -0.66
CA GLY A 155 -5.09 8.62 0.64
C GLY A 155 -5.91 9.84 1.02
N ALA A 156 -6.59 9.79 2.17
CA ALA A 156 -7.14 10.97 2.83
C ALA A 156 -6.10 11.52 3.82
N ILE A 157 -5.74 12.80 3.66
CA ILE A 157 -4.56 13.40 4.28
C ILE A 157 -4.98 14.30 5.45
N PHE A 158 -4.22 14.21 6.55
CA PHE A 158 -4.50 14.89 7.81
C PHE A 158 -3.27 15.67 8.25
N LEU A 159 -3.05 16.88 7.72
CA LEU A 159 -1.88 17.72 8.05
C LEU A 159 -2.00 18.49 9.36
N THR A 160 -3.19 19.02 9.64
CA THR A 160 -3.43 19.96 10.75
C THR A 160 -4.40 19.41 11.80
N ALA A 161 -5.22 18.43 11.42
CA ALA A 161 -6.17 17.76 12.29
C ALA A 161 -5.70 16.34 12.58
N GLY A 162 -6.07 15.82 13.75
CA GLY A 162 -5.89 14.42 14.06
C GLY A 162 -6.78 13.51 13.21
N PHE A 163 -6.52 12.20 13.26
CA PHE A 163 -7.44 11.23 12.69
C PHE A 163 -8.84 11.32 13.33
N PRO A 164 -9.91 10.95 12.60
CA PRO A 164 -11.26 10.91 13.16
C PRO A 164 -11.35 10.02 14.40
N ASP A 165 -12.26 10.31 15.32
CA ASP A 165 -12.34 9.61 16.61
C ASP A 165 -12.48 8.08 16.47
N PHE A 166 -13.24 7.60 15.48
CA PHE A 166 -13.40 6.17 15.22
C PHE A 166 -12.09 5.49 14.77
N VAL A 167 -11.19 6.25 14.16
CA VAL A 167 -9.85 5.81 13.78
C VAL A 167 -8.91 5.88 14.99
N ALA A 168 -8.95 6.99 15.72
CA ALA A 168 -8.14 7.20 16.91
C ALA A 168 -8.42 6.13 17.98
N ALA A 169 -9.69 5.75 18.17
CA ALA A 169 -10.11 4.69 19.08
C ALA A 169 -9.54 3.32 18.66
N ALA A 170 -9.45 3.03 17.35
CA ALA A 170 -8.89 1.79 16.83
C ALA A 170 -7.36 1.70 16.97
N LEU A 171 -6.67 2.84 17.01
CA LEU A 171 -5.21 2.91 17.20
C LEU A 171 -4.79 2.76 18.66
N GLN A 172 -5.72 2.93 19.61
CA GLN A 172 -5.39 2.70 21.01
C GLN A 172 -5.16 1.20 21.22
N PRO A 173 -4.04 0.79 21.85
CA PRO A 173 -3.88 -0.58 22.26
C PRO A 173 -5.08 -0.94 23.15
N PRO A 174 -5.58 -2.18 23.13
CA PRO A 174 -6.63 -2.61 24.03
C PRO A 174 -6.08 -2.51 25.45
N THR A 175 -6.20 -1.34 26.07
CA THR A 175 -5.93 -1.13 27.48
C THR A 175 -6.92 -2.01 28.17
N GLY A 176 -6.42 -3.15 28.67
CA GLY A 176 -7.20 -4.20 29.29
C GLY A 176 -8.15 -3.57 30.29
N SER A 177 -9.38 -3.32 29.84
CA SER A 177 -10.46 -2.92 30.72
C SER A 177 -10.81 -4.20 31.43
N SER A 178 -10.12 -4.44 32.54
CA SER A 178 -10.58 -5.27 33.64
C SER A 178 -11.99 -4.80 33.97
N ARG A 179 -13.00 -5.41 33.33
CA ARG A 179 -14.37 -5.43 33.81
C ARG A 179 -14.39 -6.23 35.11
N LEU A 180 -13.85 -5.64 36.16
CA LEU A 180 -14.11 -6.04 37.54
C LEU A 180 -15.08 -5.03 38.13
N LEU A 181 -16.35 -5.13 37.77
CA LEU A 181 -17.47 -4.53 38.48
C LEU A 181 -18.76 -5.27 38.07
N TYR A 182 -19.66 -5.79 38.92
CA TYR A 182 -19.84 -5.84 40.37
C TYR A 182 -20.81 -7.02 40.64
N GLY A 183 -20.57 -7.83 41.68
CA GLY A 183 -21.60 -8.76 42.15
C GLY A 183 -21.06 -9.98 42.90
N ALA A 184 -20.66 -9.79 44.17
CA ALA A 184 -20.67 -10.86 45.17
C ALA A 184 -20.47 -10.27 46.57
N THR A 185 -21.56 -9.89 47.21
CA THR A 185 -21.68 -9.96 48.67
C THR A 185 -21.73 -11.43 49.07
N GLY A 186 -20.69 -11.95 49.75
CA GLY A 186 -20.76 -13.28 50.34
C GLY A 186 -19.42 -13.91 50.74
N SER A 187 -19.11 -13.78 52.04
CA SER A 187 -18.35 -14.73 52.89
C SER A 187 -16.83 -14.86 52.76
N PRO A 188 -16.08 -14.83 53.89
CA PRO A 188 -14.71 -15.29 53.97
C PRO A 188 -14.70 -16.78 54.35
N GLU A 189 -14.17 -17.64 53.48
CA GLU A 189 -13.75 -18.97 53.92
C GLU A 189 -12.44 -19.39 53.25
N SER A 190 -11.52 -19.71 54.13
CA SER A 190 -10.18 -20.22 53.95
C SER A 190 -10.12 -21.52 53.15
N SER A 191 -9.08 -21.67 52.31
CA SER A 191 -8.27 -22.89 52.30
C SER A 191 -6.99 -22.72 51.48
N LEU A 192 -5.91 -23.19 52.08
CA LEU A 192 -4.61 -23.44 51.49
C LEU A 192 -4.73 -24.50 50.38
N SER A 193 -3.88 -24.43 49.35
CA SER A 193 -3.05 -25.58 48.92
C SER A 193 -2.13 -25.24 47.75
N SER A 194 -0.87 -25.61 47.96
CA SER A 194 0.23 -25.76 47.02
C SER A 194 -0.14 -26.48 45.72
N SER A 195 0.50 -26.08 44.61
CA SER A 195 1.30 -27.02 43.80
C SER A 195 2.11 -26.30 42.72
N SER A 196 3.42 -26.35 42.93
CA SER A 196 4.47 -26.13 41.95
C SER A 196 4.39 -27.21 40.85
N ARG A 197 4.32 -26.82 39.57
CA ARG A 197 4.64 -27.71 38.44
C ARG A 197 5.31 -26.93 37.30
N HIS A 198 6.61 -27.14 37.19
CA HIS A 198 7.40 -27.03 35.96
C HIS A 198 6.84 -27.92 34.85
N PRO A 199 6.97 -27.48 33.58
CA PRO A 199 7.54 -28.35 32.55
C PRO A 199 8.71 -27.62 31.86
N GLN A 200 9.93 -28.12 32.02
CA GLN A 200 10.66 -28.98 31.08
C GLN A 200 10.83 -28.42 29.67
N TYR A 201 12.06 -27.98 29.41
CA TYR A 201 12.68 -27.80 28.11
C TYR A 201 12.52 -29.06 27.24
N GLN A 202 11.97 -28.89 26.05
CA GLN A 202 12.01 -29.92 25.00
C GLN A 202 12.98 -29.44 23.93
N SER A 203 14.20 -29.97 23.99
CA SER A 203 15.24 -29.81 22.98
C SER A 203 14.87 -30.69 21.78
N TYR A 204 14.82 -30.09 20.58
CA TYR A 204 14.73 -30.86 19.34
C TYR A 204 16.12 -30.99 18.68
N PRO A 205 16.43 -32.18 18.12
CA PRO A 205 17.75 -32.50 17.60
C PRO A 205 18.03 -31.88 16.23
N ALA A 206 19.29 -31.50 16.04
CA ALA A 206 19.88 -31.15 14.77
C ALA A 206 19.96 -32.39 13.85
N HIS A 207 19.32 -32.32 12.70
CA HIS A 207 19.58 -33.25 11.60
C HIS A 207 20.63 -32.65 10.65
N TYR A 208 21.82 -33.23 10.71
CA TYR A 208 22.85 -33.18 9.67
C TYR A 208 22.48 -34.08 8.49
N ALA A 209 23.20 -33.84 7.37
CA ALA A 209 23.39 -34.70 6.18
C ALA A 209 22.27 -34.67 5.12
N GLN A 210 22.51 -34.59 3.81
CA GLN A 210 23.74 -34.72 3.00
C GLN A 210 23.48 -34.21 1.54
N PRO A 211 24.49 -34.17 0.66
CA PRO A 211 24.54 -33.42 -0.62
C PRO A 211 24.25 -34.29 -1.87
N HIS A 212 24.59 -33.73 -3.05
CA HIS A 212 24.54 -34.29 -4.43
C HIS A 212 23.18 -34.11 -5.15
N THR A 213 23.02 -33.75 -6.43
CA THR A 213 23.81 -33.86 -7.68
C THR A 213 23.30 -32.84 -8.73
N THR A 214 24.22 -32.22 -9.48
CA THR A 214 24.06 -31.70 -10.88
C THR A 214 23.67 -32.83 -11.86
N PRO A 215 23.06 -32.63 -13.07
CA PRO A 215 23.51 -31.71 -14.12
C PRO A 215 22.43 -31.09 -15.07
N SER A 216 22.94 -30.26 -15.99
CA SER A 216 22.39 -29.44 -17.09
C SER A 216 21.58 -30.18 -18.21
N PRO A 217 21.48 -29.64 -19.45
CA PRO A 217 20.47 -28.72 -19.98
C PRO A 217 19.63 -29.36 -21.12
N SER A 218 18.50 -28.77 -21.52
CA SER A 218 17.84 -29.13 -22.79
C SER A 218 17.12 -27.95 -23.44
N SER A 219 17.81 -27.39 -24.43
CA SER A 219 17.37 -27.06 -25.80
C SER A 219 15.89 -27.16 -26.15
N GLY A 220 15.40 -26.15 -26.87
CA GLY A 220 14.40 -26.34 -27.93
C GLY A 220 13.13 -25.50 -27.79
N ASN A 221 13.14 -24.29 -28.34
CA ASN A 221 12.04 -23.89 -29.22
C ASN A 221 12.47 -22.73 -30.14
N GLU A 222 13.02 -23.12 -31.28
CA GLU A 222 12.94 -22.33 -32.51
C GLU A 222 11.47 -22.30 -32.94
N GLY A 223 10.91 -21.10 -33.07
CA GLY A 223 9.52 -20.88 -33.43
C GLY A 223 9.35 -19.57 -34.19
N THR A 224 9.75 -19.61 -35.46
CA THR A 224 9.15 -18.89 -36.59
C THR A 224 9.00 -17.37 -36.50
N SER A 225 9.97 -16.71 -37.14
CA SER A 225 9.81 -15.65 -38.14
C SER A 225 8.38 -15.20 -38.49
N ALA A 226 8.12 -13.90 -38.31
CA ALA A 226 7.29 -13.12 -39.21
C ALA A 226 7.88 -11.70 -39.35
N TYR A 227 8.83 -11.60 -40.28
CA TYR A 227 9.28 -10.34 -40.88
C TYR A 227 8.08 -9.69 -41.57
N ASN A 228 7.67 -8.49 -41.15
CA ASN A 228 6.84 -7.62 -41.98
C ASN A 228 7.57 -6.28 -42.13
N SER A 229 8.52 -6.27 -43.05
CA SER A 229 9.21 -5.08 -43.53
C SER A 229 8.41 -4.54 -44.73
N VAL A 230 7.51 -3.59 -44.48
CA VAL A 230 6.85 -2.85 -45.57
C VAL A 230 7.75 -1.71 -45.99
N HIS A 231 8.45 -1.96 -47.09
CA HIS A 231 9.20 -0.99 -47.88
C HIS A 231 8.19 -0.10 -48.63
N GLY A 232 8.22 1.21 -48.36
CA GLY A 232 7.34 2.20 -49.00
C GLY A 232 8.16 3.37 -49.53
N SER A 233 8.98 3.12 -50.53
CA SER A 233 9.66 4.15 -51.32
C SER A 233 8.67 4.78 -52.30
N GLY A 234 8.31 6.04 -52.07
CA GLY A 234 7.56 6.88 -53.00
C GLY A 234 8.31 8.17 -53.28
N GLN A 235 9.25 8.12 -54.22
CA GLN A 235 9.74 9.30 -54.95
C GLN A 235 8.63 9.78 -55.90
N GLY A 236 8.36 11.08 -55.91
CA GLY A 236 7.52 11.72 -56.90
C GLY A 236 7.90 13.19 -57.05
N GLN A 237 8.86 13.45 -57.94
CA GLN A 237 9.06 14.77 -58.56
C GLN A 237 8.05 14.93 -59.70
N ARG A 238 7.28 16.02 -59.68
CA ARG A 238 7.17 17.06 -60.73
C ARG A 238 5.96 17.94 -60.48
#